data_AF-A0A3M6RKG4-F1
#
_entry.id   AF-A0A3M6RKG4-F1
#
_cell.length_a   1.000
_cell.length_b   1.000
_cell.length_c   1.000
_cell.angle_alpha   90.00
_cell.angle_beta   90.00
_cell.angle_gamma   90.00
#
_symmetry.space_group_name_H-M   'P 1'
#
loop_
_entity.id
_entity.type
_entity.pdbx_description
1 polymer ?
#
loop_
_entity_poly.entity_id
_entity_poly.type
_entity_poly.pdbx_seq_one_letter_code
_entity_poly.pdbx_strand_id
1 'polypeptide(L)'
;MSQPIQIYQSPDGQTQVEVRFDGDTVWLSLQQMAEVFGRDKSVISRHLRNIFAEGELERASVVAKNATTAADGKTYQVEYYNLDAILSVGYRVNSKAGTQFRIWASTRLKEYLLQGYSLNRQRLAQNAAELEQALALIQKTAHSPALTLEGGRGLVDIVSRYTHTFLWLQQYDEGLLAEPAGESGGALPTLEQARAALAGLKAQLMARGEASALFAQERGDGLAALLGNLAQTVFGEPAYPSIESKAAHLLYFVVKNHPFADGNKRSGAFLFVDFLHRNRRLLNAQGQPVINDTGLAALTLLVAESDPKQKDVLIRLVMHMLHQAA
;
A
#
# COMPACT_ATOMS: atom_id res chain seq x y z
N MET A 1 -0.45 -27.56 -18.92
CA MET A 1 0.52 -26.56 -19.41
C MET A 1 1.80 -26.74 -18.63
N SER A 2 2.78 -27.39 -19.24
CA SER A 2 4.13 -27.63 -18.70
C SER A 2 4.84 -26.29 -18.57
N GLN A 3 5.00 -25.80 -17.33
CA GLN A 3 5.75 -24.57 -17.10
C GLN A 3 7.22 -24.79 -17.52
N PRO A 4 7.82 -23.86 -18.28
CA PRO A 4 9.19 -24.01 -18.78
C PRO A 4 10.18 -24.00 -17.61
N ILE A 5 11.04 -25.02 -17.62
CA ILE A 5 12.08 -25.32 -16.64
C ILE A 5 13.11 -24.17 -16.60
N GLN A 6 13.19 -23.42 -15.49
CA GLN A 6 14.29 -22.48 -15.27
C GLN A 6 15.50 -23.23 -14.70
N ILE A 7 16.34 -23.71 -15.60
CA ILE A 7 17.69 -24.23 -15.30
C ILE A 7 18.54 -23.06 -14.80
N TYR A 8 19.25 -23.22 -13.68
CA TYR A 8 20.41 -22.35 -13.43
C TYR A 8 21.46 -22.68 -14.49
N GLN A 9 21.48 -21.89 -15.56
CA GLN A 9 22.56 -21.93 -16.53
C GLN A 9 23.69 -21.06 -16.00
N SER A 10 24.89 -21.64 -15.90
CA SER A 10 26.09 -20.84 -15.71
C SER A 10 26.23 -19.87 -16.92
N PRO A 11 26.79 -18.65 -16.75
CA PRO A 11 26.84 -17.64 -17.82
C PRO A 11 27.52 -18.09 -19.13
N ASP A 12 28.29 -19.17 -19.06
CA ASP A 12 29.04 -19.86 -20.12
C ASP A 12 28.28 -21.06 -20.73
N GLY A 13 27.09 -21.41 -20.24
CA GLY A 13 26.21 -22.44 -20.82
C GLY A 13 26.69 -23.89 -20.68
N GLN A 14 27.82 -24.13 -19.99
CA GLN A 14 28.50 -25.43 -19.96
C GLN A 14 27.97 -26.40 -18.89
N THR A 15 27.27 -25.92 -17.85
CA THR A 15 26.82 -26.78 -16.76
C THR A 15 25.32 -27.04 -16.85
N GLN A 16 24.94 -28.25 -17.29
CA GLN A 16 23.58 -28.77 -17.21
C GLN A 16 23.54 -29.84 -16.12
N VAL A 17 22.97 -29.51 -14.96
CA VAL A 17 22.76 -30.48 -13.87
C VAL A 17 21.32 -30.97 -13.94
N GLU A 18 21.14 -32.29 -14.03
CA GLU A 18 19.82 -32.90 -14.03
C GLU A 18 19.21 -32.81 -12.62
N VAL A 19 18.18 -31.98 -12.47
CA VAL A 19 17.56 -31.70 -11.18
C VAL A 19 16.30 -32.54 -10.99
N ARG A 20 16.17 -33.20 -9.85
CA ARG A 20 14.93 -33.88 -9.47
C ARG A 20 14.02 -32.89 -8.73
N PHE A 21 12.82 -32.69 -9.27
CA PHE A 21 11.74 -32.01 -8.57
C PHE A 21 10.87 -33.05 -7.88
N ASP A 22 10.54 -32.81 -6.62
CA ASP A 22 9.57 -33.60 -5.86
C ASP A 22 8.75 -32.64 -4.99
N GLY A 23 7.44 -32.58 -5.25
CA GLY A 23 6.56 -31.54 -4.72
C GLY A 23 6.98 -30.13 -5.13
N ASP A 24 7.09 -29.24 -4.14
CA ASP A 24 7.40 -27.81 -4.32
C ASP A 24 8.90 -27.48 -4.12
N THR A 25 9.77 -28.49 -4.07
CA THR A 25 11.20 -28.29 -3.81
C THR A 25 12.11 -29.03 -4.79
N VAL A 26 13.36 -28.58 -4.82
CA VAL A 26 14.44 -29.11 -5.66
C VAL A 26 15.37 -29.95 -4.81
N TRP A 27 15.75 -31.12 -5.32
CA TRP A 27 16.67 -32.03 -4.65
C TRP A 27 17.96 -32.22 -5.45
N LEU A 28 19.10 -32.00 -4.80
CA LEU A 28 20.43 -32.26 -5.37
C LEU A 28 21.24 -33.21 -4.49
N SER A 29 21.94 -34.14 -5.12
CA SER A 29 22.96 -34.94 -4.45
C SER A 29 24.22 -34.10 -4.17
N LEU A 30 25.09 -34.59 -3.29
CA LEU A 30 26.36 -33.95 -2.99
C LEU A 30 27.26 -33.75 -4.23
N GLN A 31 27.21 -34.68 -5.20
CA GLN A 31 27.93 -34.55 -6.49
C GLN A 31 27.36 -33.40 -7.32
N GLN A 32 26.05 -33.31 -7.42
CA GLN A 32 25.38 -32.28 -8.22
C GLN A 32 25.61 -30.90 -7.62
N MET A 33 25.58 -30.75 -6.29
CA MET A 33 25.95 -29.49 -5.63
C MET A 33 27.40 -29.10 -5.88
N ALA A 34 28.33 -30.07 -5.89
CA ALA A 34 29.74 -29.84 -6.22
C ALA A 34 29.91 -29.29 -7.66
N GLU A 35 29.15 -29.83 -8.61
CA GLU A 35 29.11 -29.35 -10.00
C GLU A 35 28.51 -27.95 -10.11
N VAL A 36 27.32 -27.72 -9.53
CA VAL A 36 26.63 -26.40 -9.54
C VAL A 36 27.53 -25.30 -8.97
N PHE A 37 28.21 -25.57 -7.86
CA PHE A 37 29.02 -24.57 -7.17
C PHE A 37 30.50 -24.58 -7.58
N GLY A 38 30.92 -25.46 -8.49
CA GLY A 38 32.31 -25.56 -8.95
C GLY A 38 33.30 -25.79 -7.80
N ARG A 39 32.99 -26.70 -6.88
CA ARG A 39 33.79 -27.01 -5.69
C ARG A 39 33.82 -28.51 -5.41
N ASP A 40 34.87 -28.97 -4.75
CA ASP A 40 34.99 -30.38 -4.38
C ASP A 40 33.88 -30.82 -3.41
N LYS A 41 33.44 -32.08 -3.53
CA LYS A 41 32.47 -32.71 -2.61
C LYS A 41 32.84 -32.54 -1.14
N SER A 42 34.13 -32.61 -0.81
CA SER A 42 34.63 -32.47 0.56
C SER A 42 34.32 -31.08 1.13
N VAL A 43 34.39 -30.04 0.30
CA VAL A 43 34.05 -28.66 0.67
C VAL A 43 32.55 -28.54 0.92
N ILE A 44 31.72 -29.05 0.01
CA ILE A 44 30.26 -29.05 0.17
C ILE A 44 29.84 -29.82 1.42
N SER A 45 30.41 -31.01 1.64
CA SER A 45 30.14 -31.84 2.82
C SER A 45 30.53 -31.13 4.12
N ARG A 46 31.64 -30.39 4.12
CA ARG A 46 32.06 -29.58 5.27
C ARG A 46 31.05 -28.47 5.56
N HIS A 47 30.56 -27.76 4.54
CA HIS A 47 29.54 -26.72 4.73
C HIS A 47 28.24 -27.30 5.31
N LEU A 48 27.74 -28.40 4.76
CA LEU A 48 26.55 -29.09 5.28
C LEU A 48 26.72 -29.53 6.73
N ARG A 49 27.88 -30.10 7.08
CA ARG A 49 28.18 -30.49 8.47
C ARG A 49 28.14 -29.29 9.41
N ASN A 50 28.72 -28.16 9.02
CA ASN A 50 28.69 -26.95 9.83
C ASN A 50 27.28 -26.37 9.96
N ILE A 51 26.51 -26.33 8.87
CA ILE A 51 25.10 -25.90 8.88
C ILE A 51 24.29 -26.70 9.91
N PHE A 52 24.46 -28.03 9.94
CA PHE A 52 23.77 -28.88 10.91
C PHE A 52 24.31 -28.72 12.34
N ALA A 53 25.62 -28.57 12.51
CA ALA A 53 26.24 -28.38 13.82
C ALA A 53 25.89 -27.04 14.47
N GLU A 54 25.72 -25.99 13.66
CA GLU A 54 25.31 -24.65 14.07
C GLU A 54 23.79 -24.56 14.31
N GLY A 55 23.02 -25.59 13.93
CA GLY A 55 21.57 -25.61 14.06
C GLY A 55 20.83 -24.71 13.07
N GLU A 56 21.48 -24.26 11.98
CA GLU A 56 20.84 -23.47 10.93
C GLU A 56 19.74 -24.27 10.22
N LEU A 57 19.98 -25.56 9.99
CA LEU A 57 19.01 -26.49 9.43
C LEU A 57 18.97 -27.79 10.24
N GLU A 58 17.80 -28.40 10.34
CA GLU A 58 17.64 -29.73 10.90
C GLU A 58 17.87 -30.79 9.81
N ARG A 59 18.82 -31.70 10.01
CA ARG A 59 19.18 -32.70 8.99
C ARG A 59 18.00 -33.57 8.54
N ALA A 60 17.06 -33.88 9.43
CA ALA A 60 15.90 -34.71 9.12
C ALA A 60 14.89 -34.02 8.19
N SER A 61 14.84 -32.68 8.15
CA SER A 61 13.91 -31.93 7.31
C SER A 61 14.44 -31.65 5.91
N VAL A 62 15.76 -31.64 5.73
CA VAL A 62 16.40 -31.23 4.46
C VAL A 62 17.17 -32.34 3.74
N VAL A 63 17.24 -33.55 4.30
CA VAL A 63 17.95 -34.70 3.70
C VAL A 63 17.03 -35.87 3.44
N ALA A 64 17.00 -36.34 2.19
CA ALA A 64 16.35 -37.57 1.77
C ALA A 64 17.38 -38.64 1.39
N LYS A 65 17.12 -39.91 1.70
CA LYS A 65 17.97 -41.04 1.35
C LYS A 65 17.30 -41.89 0.28
N ASN A 66 17.91 -41.99 -0.89
CA ASN A 66 17.43 -42.82 -1.99
C ASN A 66 18.40 -43.98 -2.24
N ALA A 67 17.84 -45.17 -2.48
CA ALA A 67 18.62 -46.34 -2.87
C ALA A 67 18.92 -46.28 -4.37
N THR A 68 20.20 -46.31 -4.74
CA THR A 68 20.66 -46.38 -6.13
C THR A 68 21.40 -47.69 -6.34
N THR A 69 20.92 -48.52 -7.26
CA THR A 69 21.60 -49.76 -7.66
C THR A 69 22.64 -49.45 -8.73
N ALA A 70 23.91 -49.69 -8.43
CA ALA A 70 24.98 -49.48 -9.39
C ALA A 70 25.11 -50.68 -10.36
N ALA A 71 25.88 -50.48 -11.43
CA ALA A 71 26.12 -51.49 -12.48
C ALA A 71 26.82 -52.76 -11.96
N ASP A 72 27.38 -52.74 -10.75
CA ASP A 72 27.98 -53.87 -10.05
C ASP A 72 26.96 -54.71 -9.24
N GLY A 73 25.66 -54.37 -9.32
CA GLY A 73 24.58 -55.03 -8.60
C GLY A 73 24.48 -54.64 -7.12
N LYS A 74 25.30 -53.70 -6.63
CA LYS A 74 25.25 -53.23 -5.25
C LYS A 74 24.34 -52.02 -5.11
N THR A 75 23.55 -51.99 -4.05
CA THR A 75 22.68 -50.87 -3.70
C THR A 75 23.41 -49.93 -2.75
N TYR A 76 23.59 -48.68 -3.16
CA TYR A 76 24.16 -47.62 -2.34
C TYR A 76 23.05 -46.66 -1.91
N GLN A 77 23.04 -46.22 -0.65
CA GLN A 77 22.18 -45.13 -0.22
C GLN A 77 22.86 -43.79 -0.56
N VAL A 78 22.22 -43.01 -1.41
CA VAL A 78 22.66 -41.66 -1.79
C VAL A 78 21.79 -40.64 -1.08
N GLU A 79 22.45 -39.66 -0.46
CA GLU A 79 21.78 -38.54 0.19
C GLU A 79 21.51 -37.41 -0.80
N TYR A 80 20.29 -36.89 -0.75
CA TYR A 80 19.82 -35.74 -1.51
C TYR A 80 19.44 -34.62 -0.55
N TYR A 81 19.71 -33.38 -0.95
CA TYR A 81 19.56 -32.16 -0.17
C TYR A 81 18.54 -31.26 -0.86
N ASN A 82 17.57 -30.76 -0.09
CA ASN A 82 16.49 -29.91 -0.61
C ASN A 82 16.98 -28.47 -0.92
N LEU A 83 16.08 -27.62 -1.42
CA LEU A 83 16.38 -26.24 -1.78
C LEU A 83 17.00 -25.42 -0.63
N ASP A 84 16.55 -25.61 0.61
CA ASP A 84 17.08 -24.85 1.77
C ASP A 84 18.55 -25.17 2.01
N ALA A 85 18.91 -26.46 2.00
CA ALA A 85 20.29 -26.89 2.11
C ALA A 85 21.15 -26.41 0.93
N ILE A 86 20.58 -26.37 -0.29
CA ILE A 86 21.26 -25.86 -1.49
C ILE A 86 21.53 -24.37 -1.36
N LEU A 87 20.56 -23.58 -0.90
CA LEU A 87 20.69 -22.15 -0.66
C LEU A 87 21.75 -21.87 0.41
N SER A 88 21.64 -22.49 1.59
CA SER A 88 22.59 -22.32 2.70
C SER A 88 24.03 -22.62 2.28
N VAL A 89 24.24 -23.70 1.51
CA VAL A 89 25.57 -23.99 0.95
C VAL A 89 25.98 -22.94 -0.08
N GLY A 90 25.11 -22.58 -1.02
CA GLY A 90 25.42 -21.60 -2.07
C GLY A 90 25.82 -20.23 -1.52
N TYR A 91 25.25 -19.83 -0.37
CA TYR A 91 25.66 -18.61 0.33
C TYR A 91 27.03 -18.71 1.01
N ARG A 92 27.44 -19.91 1.45
CA ARG A 92 28.72 -20.17 2.14
C ARG A 92 29.87 -20.53 1.19
N VAL A 93 29.58 -20.95 -0.05
CA VAL A 93 30.61 -21.32 -1.02
C VAL A 93 31.27 -20.06 -1.62
N ASN A 94 32.58 -19.95 -1.40
CA ASN A 94 33.41 -18.92 -2.03
C ASN A 94 33.90 -19.40 -3.41
N SER A 95 33.08 -19.34 -4.46
CA SER A 95 33.51 -19.62 -5.84
C SER A 95 32.86 -18.64 -6.82
N LYS A 96 33.38 -18.51 -8.05
CA LYS A 96 32.73 -17.71 -9.09
C LYS A 96 31.30 -18.19 -9.34
N ALA A 97 31.10 -19.51 -9.41
CA ALA A 97 29.79 -20.13 -9.55
C ALA A 97 28.88 -19.85 -8.34
N GLY A 98 29.40 -19.90 -7.11
CA GLY A 98 28.66 -19.54 -5.90
C GLY A 98 28.25 -18.06 -5.87
N THR A 99 29.13 -17.16 -6.33
CA THR A 99 28.79 -15.73 -6.48
C THR A 99 27.67 -15.52 -7.49
N GLN A 100 27.74 -16.17 -8.66
CA GLN A 100 26.69 -16.10 -9.68
C GLN A 100 25.37 -16.68 -9.18
N PHE A 101 25.41 -17.80 -8.47
CA PHE A 101 24.24 -18.40 -7.83
C PHE A 101 23.59 -17.43 -6.83
N ARG A 102 24.37 -16.79 -5.95
CA ARG A 102 23.83 -15.79 -5.00
C ARG A 102 23.17 -14.61 -5.72
N ILE A 103 23.79 -14.08 -6.77
CA ILE A 103 23.23 -13.00 -7.59
C ILE A 103 21.89 -13.43 -8.20
N TRP A 104 21.86 -14.62 -8.81
CA TRP A 104 20.66 -15.18 -9.42
C TRP A 104 19.55 -15.41 -8.39
N ALA A 105 19.84 -16.07 -7.27
CA ALA A 105 18.88 -16.38 -6.22
C ALA A 105 18.29 -15.10 -5.60
N SER A 106 19.14 -14.11 -5.32
CA SER A 106 18.71 -12.83 -4.72
C SER A 106 17.86 -12.02 -5.70
N THR A 107 18.21 -12.04 -6.99
CA THR A 107 17.43 -11.38 -8.05
C THR A 107 16.06 -12.04 -8.19
N ARG A 108 15.99 -13.37 -8.24
CA ARG A 108 14.72 -14.11 -8.34
C ARG A 108 13.85 -13.92 -7.12
N LEU A 109 14.40 -13.98 -5.91
CA LEU A 109 13.64 -13.70 -4.69
C LEU A 109 13.04 -12.29 -4.72
N LYS A 110 13.84 -11.28 -5.11
CA LYS A 110 13.36 -9.91 -5.26
C LYS A 110 12.26 -9.78 -6.31
N GLU A 111 12.42 -10.43 -7.46
CA GLU A 111 11.39 -10.46 -8.50
C GLU A 111 10.09 -11.10 -8.01
N TYR A 112 10.15 -12.27 -7.37
CA TYR A 112 8.96 -12.93 -6.83
C TYR A 112 8.27 -12.12 -5.73
N LEU A 113 9.03 -11.47 -4.85
CA LEU A 113 8.45 -10.59 -3.82
C LEU A 113 7.75 -9.37 -4.44
N LEU A 114 8.39 -8.72 -5.42
CA LEU A 114 7.81 -7.56 -6.10
C LEU A 114 6.61 -7.93 -6.98
N GLN A 115 6.70 -9.02 -7.75
CA GLN A 115 5.62 -9.52 -8.61
C GLN A 115 4.46 -10.10 -7.80
N GLY A 116 4.74 -10.82 -6.71
CA GLY A 116 3.72 -11.33 -5.81
C GLY A 116 2.95 -10.19 -5.13
N TYR A 117 3.67 -9.17 -4.66
CA TYR A 117 3.05 -7.97 -4.11
C TYR A 117 2.20 -7.22 -5.15
N SER A 118 2.72 -7.00 -6.36
CA SER A 118 1.97 -6.28 -7.41
C SER A 118 0.76 -7.07 -7.91
N LEU A 119 0.88 -8.39 -8.10
CA LEU A 119 -0.22 -9.26 -8.54
C LEU A 119 -1.33 -9.34 -7.49
N ASN A 120 -0.99 -9.48 -6.21
CA ASN A 120 -1.98 -9.46 -5.13
C ASN A 120 -2.69 -8.11 -5.05
N ARG A 121 -1.95 -7.00 -5.18
CA ARG A 121 -2.52 -5.65 -5.26
C ARG A 121 -3.53 -5.51 -6.40
N GLN A 122 -3.17 -6.00 -7.58
CA GLN A 122 -4.03 -5.96 -8.76
C GLN A 122 -5.28 -6.83 -8.58
N ARG A 123 -5.13 -8.05 -8.03
CA ARG A 123 -6.26 -8.95 -7.74
C ARG A 123 -7.24 -8.34 -6.73
N LEU A 124 -6.73 -7.72 -5.66
CA LEU A 124 -7.56 -7.06 -4.66
C LEU A 124 -8.35 -5.90 -5.26
N ALA A 125 -7.70 -5.05 -6.05
CA ALA A 125 -8.36 -3.96 -6.76
C ALA A 125 -9.42 -4.46 -7.77
N GLN A 126 -9.12 -5.54 -8.50
CA GLN A 126 -10.05 -6.13 -9.46
C GLN A 126 -11.28 -6.74 -8.76
N ASN A 127 -11.09 -7.50 -7.68
CA ASN A 127 -12.18 -8.07 -6.90
C ASN A 127 -13.09 -6.99 -6.31
N ALA A 128 -12.51 -5.89 -5.83
CA ALA A 128 -13.28 -4.75 -5.34
C ALA A 128 -14.15 -4.15 -6.45
N ALA A 129 -13.59 -3.93 -7.65
CA ALA A 129 -14.33 -3.40 -8.79
C ALA A 129 -15.46 -4.34 -9.27
N GLU A 130 -15.22 -5.66 -9.29
CA GLU A 130 -16.25 -6.66 -9.65
C GLU A 130 -17.39 -6.67 -8.63
N LEU A 131 -17.09 -6.55 -7.33
CA LEU A 131 -18.10 -6.46 -6.29
C LEU A 131 -18.93 -5.17 -6.41
N GLU A 132 -18.30 -4.03 -6.68
CA GLU A 132 -19.01 -2.75 -6.91
C GLU A 132 -19.98 -2.86 -8.09
N GLN A 133 -19.58 -3.49 -9.20
CA GLN A 133 -20.45 -3.70 -10.36
C GLN A 133 -21.64 -4.61 -10.01
N ALA A 134 -21.41 -5.70 -9.27
CA ALA A 134 -22.47 -6.59 -8.82
C ALA A 134 -23.48 -5.87 -7.91
N LEU A 135 -23.00 -5.04 -6.97
CA LEU A 135 -23.85 -4.23 -6.11
C LEU A 135 -24.67 -3.22 -6.91
N ALA A 136 -24.07 -2.53 -7.88
CA ALA A 136 -24.77 -1.58 -8.74
C ALA A 136 -25.93 -2.24 -9.51
N LEU A 137 -25.73 -3.48 -9.98
CA LEU A 137 -26.80 -4.27 -10.60
C LEU A 137 -27.91 -4.60 -9.59
N ILE A 138 -27.56 -5.07 -8.39
CA ILE A 138 -28.52 -5.39 -7.33
C ILE A 138 -29.33 -4.15 -6.91
N GLN A 139 -28.68 -3.00 -6.71
CA GLN A 139 -29.35 -1.73 -6.42
C GLN A 139 -30.32 -1.35 -7.53
N LYS A 140 -29.87 -1.37 -8.80
CA LYS A 140 -30.70 -1.05 -9.97
C LYS A 140 -31.93 -1.96 -10.05
N THR A 141 -31.77 -3.24 -9.76
CA THR A 141 -32.89 -4.20 -9.70
C THR A 141 -33.81 -3.92 -8.52
N ALA A 142 -33.28 -3.60 -7.33
CA ALA A 142 -34.09 -3.26 -6.14
C ALA A 142 -34.93 -1.99 -6.31
N HIS A 143 -34.42 -1.02 -7.07
CA HIS A 143 -35.13 0.20 -7.43
C HIS A 143 -36.12 -0.02 -8.60
N SER A 144 -36.17 -1.23 -9.17
CA SER A 144 -37.15 -1.57 -10.20
C SER A 144 -38.58 -1.64 -9.61
N PRO A 145 -39.59 -1.15 -10.33
CA PRO A 145 -40.98 -1.22 -9.90
C PRO A 145 -41.51 -2.66 -9.68
N ALA A 146 -40.78 -3.68 -10.15
CA ALA A 146 -41.14 -5.10 -10.00
C ALA A 146 -40.93 -5.68 -8.58
N LEU A 147 -40.08 -5.07 -7.74
CA LEU A 147 -39.92 -5.46 -6.33
C LEU A 147 -40.93 -4.67 -5.48
N THR A 148 -42.12 -5.23 -5.32
CA THR A 148 -43.28 -4.61 -4.64
C THR A 148 -43.28 -4.74 -3.12
N LEU A 149 -42.24 -5.33 -2.52
CA LEU A 149 -42.12 -5.46 -1.05
C LEU A 149 -41.18 -4.38 -0.50
N GLU A 150 -41.76 -3.44 0.23
CA GLU A 150 -41.09 -2.35 0.95
C GLU A 150 -39.92 -2.86 1.84
N GLY A 151 -40.05 -4.07 2.42
CA GLY A 151 -39.01 -4.73 3.20
C GLY A 151 -37.81 -5.27 2.39
N GLY A 152 -38.02 -5.64 1.11
CA GLY A 152 -36.94 -6.13 0.24
C GLY A 152 -36.03 -5.02 -0.26
N ARG A 153 -36.60 -3.84 -0.54
CA ARG A 153 -35.84 -2.64 -0.95
C ARG A 153 -34.94 -2.12 0.17
N GLY A 154 -35.48 -2.02 1.39
CA GLY A 154 -34.72 -1.56 2.55
C GLY A 154 -33.53 -2.45 2.89
N LEU A 155 -33.68 -3.77 2.84
CA LEU A 155 -32.56 -4.69 3.07
C LEU A 155 -31.48 -4.60 1.99
N VAL A 156 -31.87 -4.45 0.72
CA VAL A 156 -30.89 -4.26 -0.37
C VAL A 156 -30.12 -2.96 -0.19
N ASP A 157 -30.79 -1.87 0.19
CA ASP A 157 -30.13 -0.59 0.45
C ASP A 157 -29.15 -0.68 1.62
N ILE A 158 -29.53 -1.35 2.70
CA ILE A 158 -28.65 -1.57 3.85
C ILE A 158 -27.44 -2.41 3.43
N VAL A 159 -27.66 -3.59 2.83
CA VAL A 159 -26.58 -4.48 2.40
C VAL A 159 -25.64 -3.74 1.46
N SER A 160 -26.18 -2.99 0.50
CA SER A 160 -25.36 -2.25 -0.45
C SER A 160 -24.55 -1.12 0.19
N ARG A 161 -25.16 -0.30 1.08
CA ARG A 161 -24.43 0.76 1.80
C ARG A 161 -23.30 0.19 2.65
N TYR A 162 -23.57 -0.87 3.41
CA TYR A 162 -22.55 -1.50 4.26
C TYR A 162 -21.44 -2.18 3.45
N THR A 163 -21.77 -2.73 2.27
CA THR A 163 -20.76 -3.37 1.41
C THR A 163 -19.85 -2.33 0.78
N HIS A 164 -20.36 -1.16 0.37
CA HIS A 164 -19.54 -0.03 -0.05
C HIS A 164 -18.63 0.47 1.06
N THR A 165 -19.14 0.61 2.29
CA THR A 165 -18.31 1.00 3.44
C THR A 165 -17.20 -0.04 3.69
N PHE A 166 -17.51 -1.33 3.64
CA PHE A 166 -16.52 -2.39 3.84
C PHE A 166 -15.43 -2.36 2.77
N LEU A 167 -15.81 -2.21 1.49
CA LEU A 167 -14.85 -2.12 0.39
C LEU A 167 -13.91 -0.91 0.55
N TRP A 168 -14.44 0.23 0.97
CA TRP A 168 -13.63 1.42 1.23
C TRP A 168 -12.67 1.23 2.39
N LEU A 169 -13.12 0.62 3.49
CA LEU A 169 -12.25 0.32 4.63
C LEU A 169 -11.13 -0.66 4.23
N GLN A 170 -11.45 -1.70 3.46
CA GLN A 170 -10.45 -2.62 2.95
C GLN A 170 -9.44 -1.92 2.03
N GLN A 171 -9.91 -1.10 1.09
CA GLN A 171 -9.05 -0.33 0.21
C GLN A 171 -8.20 0.70 0.97
N TYR A 172 -8.71 1.27 2.05
CA TYR A 172 -7.95 2.15 2.95
C TYR A 172 -6.82 1.37 3.64
N ASP A 173 -7.13 0.24 4.27
CA ASP A 173 -6.17 -0.60 5.00
C ASP A 173 -5.04 -1.12 4.08
N GLU A 174 -5.38 -1.45 2.83
CA GLU A 174 -4.44 -1.94 1.83
C GLU A 174 -3.73 -0.80 1.05
N GLY A 175 -4.05 0.47 1.30
CA GLY A 175 -3.49 1.62 0.58
C GLY A 175 -3.83 1.64 -0.91
N LEU A 176 -5.00 1.11 -1.27
CA LEU A 176 -5.54 0.98 -2.64
C LEU A 176 -6.61 2.00 -2.98
N LEU A 177 -7.02 2.82 -2.01
CA LEU A 177 -8.01 3.87 -2.23
C LEU A 177 -7.63 4.67 -3.49
N ALA A 178 -8.46 4.64 -4.52
CA ALA A 178 -8.22 5.39 -5.76
C ALA A 178 -8.50 6.88 -5.52
N GLU A 179 -7.91 7.75 -6.34
CA GLU A 179 -8.27 9.17 -6.33
C GLU A 179 -9.64 9.34 -7.02
N PRO A 180 -10.66 9.91 -6.34
CA PRO A 180 -11.97 10.10 -6.94
C PRO A 180 -11.95 11.25 -7.95
N ALA A 181 -12.96 11.27 -8.83
CA ALA A 181 -13.19 12.44 -9.68
C ALA A 181 -13.52 13.67 -8.81
N GLY A 182 -13.13 14.85 -9.29
CA GLY A 182 -13.39 16.11 -8.58
C GLY A 182 -13.83 17.22 -9.53
N GLU A 183 -14.39 18.27 -8.95
CA GLU A 183 -14.74 19.48 -9.69
C GLU A 183 -13.46 20.29 -9.97
N SER A 184 -13.15 20.50 -11.25
CA SER A 184 -11.94 21.22 -11.66
C SER A 184 -11.95 22.66 -11.13
N GLY A 185 -10.79 23.12 -10.67
CA GLY A 185 -10.60 24.49 -10.18
C GLY A 185 -10.40 24.58 -8.68
N GLY A 186 -11.16 25.47 -8.03
CA GLY A 186 -10.98 25.83 -6.62
C GLY A 186 -10.16 27.10 -6.43
N ALA A 187 -10.83 28.20 -6.11
CA ALA A 187 -10.23 29.47 -5.76
C ALA A 187 -9.76 29.44 -4.30
N LEU A 188 -8.43 29.50 -4.10
CA LEU A 188 -7.84 29.66 -2.77
C LEU A 188 -8.07 31.11 -2.28
N PRO A 189 -8.26 31.32 -0.96
CA PRO A 189 -8.24 32.66 -0.41
C PRO A 189 -6.86 33.29 -0.61
N THR A 190 -6.83 34.62 -0.79
CA THR A 190 -5.55 35.34 -0.68
C THR A 190 -5.02 35.25 0.75
N LEU A 191 -3.72 35.47 0.93
CA LEU A 191 -3.10 35.46 2.27
C LEU A 191 -3.82 36.44 3.22
N GLU A 192 -4.18 37.62 2.74
CA GLU A 192 -4.91 38.62 3.53
C GLU A 192 -6.32 38.15 3.89
N GLN A 193 -7.03 37.52 2.95
CA GLN A 193 -8.36 36.97 3.21
C GLN A 193 -8.31 35.84 4.25
N ALA A 194 -7.32 34.95 4.16
CA ALA A 194 -7.12 33.87 5.12
C ALA A 194 -6.78 34.41 6.51
N ARG A 195 -5.89 35.41 6.59
CA ARG A 195 -5.54 36.10 7.84
C ARG A 195 -6.74 36.78 8.47
N ALA A 196 -7.53 37.52 7.70
CA ALA A 196 -8.72 38.20 8.17
C ALA A 196 -9.76 37.20 8.71
N ALA A 197 -9.98 36.10 8.01
CA ALA A 197 -10.91 35.05 8.44
C ALA A 197 -10.46 34.40 9.76
N LEU A 198 -9.17 34.06 9.89
CA LEU A 198 -8.60 33.51 11.13
C LEU A 198 -8.63 34.51 12.29
N ALA A 199 -8.41 35.80 12.03
CA ALA A 199 -8.53 36.85 13.03
C ALA A 199 -9.97 36.97 13.54
N GLY A 200 -10.96 36.87 12.64
CA GLY A 200 -12.37 36.81 13.01
C GLY A 200 -12.70 35.62 13.90
N LEU A 201 -12.25 34.42 13.51
CA LEU A 201 -12.41 33.20 14.33
C LEU A 201 -11.75 33.37 15.71
N LYS A 202 -10.52 33.87 15.74
CA LYS A 202 -9.77 34.11 16.99
C LYS A 202 -10.54 35.03 17.93
N ALA A 203 -11.06 36.15 17.43
CA ALA A 203 -11.83 37.09 18.22
C ALA A 203 -13.08 36.43 18.83
N GLN A 204 -13.81 35.63 18.05
CA GLN A 204 -14.98 34.90 18.53
C GLN A 204 -14.64 33.87 19.62
N LEU A 205 -13.57 33.09 19.44
CA LEU A 205 -13.14 32.10 20.42
C LEU A 205 -12.61 32.75 21.71
N MET A 206 -11.85 33.85 21.59
CA MET A 206 -11.36 34.60 22.75
C MET A 206 -12.51 35.21 23.55
N ALA A 207 -13.55 35.73 22.88
CA ALA A 207 -14.74 36.26 23.55
C ALA A 207 -15.49 35.20 24.37
N ARG A 208 -15.38 33.92 23.97
CA ARG A 208 -15.95 32.77 24.70
C ARG A 208 -14.98 32.15 25.72
N GLY A 209 -13.75 32.63 25.81
CA GLY A 209 -12.70 32.04 26.66
C GLY A 209 -12.12 30.71 26.14
N GLU A 210 -12.35 30.39 24.86
CA GLU A 210 -11.96 29.10 24.24
C GLU A 210 -10.58 29.15 23.53
N ALA A 211 -9.98 30.34 23.44
CA ALA A 211 -8.69 30.57 22.81
C ALA A 211 -7.85 31.61 23.55
N SER A 212 -6.52 31.48 23.41
CA SER A 212 -5.55 32.44 23.91
C SER A 212 -5.08 33.40 22.81
N ALA A 213 -4.28 34.40 23.19
CA ALA A 213 -3.62 35.28 22.23
C ALA A 213 -2.68 34.54 21.26
N LEU A 214 -2.24 33.31 21.57
CA LEU A 214 -1.38 32.50 20.70
C LEU A 214 -2.16 31.76 19.60
N PHE A 215 -3.48 31.67 19.72
CA PHE A 215 -4.32 31.00 18.74
C PHE A 215 -4.17 31.64 17.36
N ALA A 216 -3.93 30.80 16.34
CA ALA A 216 -3.75 31.17 14.94
C ALA A 216 -2.67 32.25 14.71
N GLN A 217 -1.73 32.44 15.64
CA GLN A 217 -0.60 33.32 15.46
C GLN A 217 0.42 32.66 14.54
N GLU A 218 0.68 33.24 13.36
CA GLU A 218 1.60 32.67 12.37
C GLU A 218 3.03 32.52 12.88
N ARG A 219 3.69 31.44 12.47
CA ARG A 219 5.13 31.19 12.64
C ARG A 219 5.83 31.51 11.33
N GLY A 220 6.51 32.66 11.28
CA GLY A 220 7.17 33.15 10.06
C GLY A 220 6.18 33.23 8.89
N ASP A 221 6.58 32.74 7.72
CA ASP A 221 5.77 32.76 6.50
C ASP A 221 4.99 31.45 6.25
N GLY A 222 4.75 30.65 7.30
CA GLY A 222 4.21 29.30 7.18
C GLY A 222 2.88 29.20 6.41
N LEU A 223 1.93 30.11 6.68
CA LEU A 223 0.64 30.15 5.97
C LEU A 223 0.81 30.58 4.51
N ALA A 224 1.68 31.57 4.25
CA ALA A 224 1.96 32.05 2.89
C ALA A 224 2.60 30.96 2.02
N ALA A 225 3.61 30.26 2.56
CA ALA A 225 4.28 29.16 1.88
C ALA A 225 3.30 28.01 1.55
N LEU A 226 2.39 27.70 2.48
CA LEU A 226 1.37 26.66 2.27
C LEU A 226 0.41 27.04 1.15
N LEU A 227 -0.15 28.26 1.16
CA LEU A 227 -1.06 28.71 0.11
C LEU A 227 -0.35 28.80 -1.24
N GLY A 228 0.92 29.25 -1.26
CA GLY A 228 1.74 29.27 -2.47
C GLY A 228 1.98 27.87 -3.05
N ASN A 229 2.25 26.87 -2.19
CA ASN A 229 2.39 25.48 -2.61
C ASN A 229 1.09 24.95 -3.24
N LEU A 230 -0.06 25.22 -2.62
CA LEU A 230 -1.36 24.81 -3.16
C LEU A 230 -1.73 25.49 -4.49
N ALA A 231 -1.14 26.64 -4.78
CA ALA A 231 -1.36 27.38 -6.03
C ALA A 231 -0.35 27.03 -7.14
N GLN A 232 0.64 26.17 -6.87
CA GLN A 232 1.73 25.88 -7.81
C GLN A 232 1.25 25.08 -9.03
N THR A 233 2.01 25.20 -10.13
CA THR A 233 1.80 24.42 -11.35
C THR A 233 2.98 23.48 -11.60
N VAL A 234 2.69 22.33 -12.22
CA VAL A 234 3.66 21.29 -12.59
C VAL A 234 3.42 20.97 -14.07
N PHE A 235 4.45 21.13 -14.90
CA PHE A 235 4.36 20.98 -16.37
C PHE A 235 3.26 21.82 -17.04
N GLY A 236 2.95 23.00 -16.48
CA GLY A 236 1.94 23.91 -17.02
C GLY A 236 0.52 23.68 -16.49
N GLU A 237 0.28 22.59 -15.77
CA GLU A 237 -1.01 22.25 -15.16
C GLU A 237 -1.01 22.51 -13.64
N PRO A 238 -2.15 22.82 -13.00
CA PRO A 238 -2.23 22.94 -11.56
C PRO A 238 -1.79 21.65 -10.84
N ALA A 239 -0.93 21.77 -9.83
CA ALA A 239 -0.49 20.61 -9.04
C ALA A 239 -1.66 19.91 -8.30
N TYR A 240 -2.70 20.69 -7.99
CA TYR A 240 -3.93 20.24 -7.36
C TYR A 240 -5.09 20.70 -8.26
N PRO A 241 -5.61 19.83 -9.15
CA PRO A 241 -6.51 20.28 -10.22
C PRO A 241 -7.96 20.47 -9.78
N SER A 242 -8.40 19.85 -8.68
CA SER A 242 -9.80 19.88 -8.22
C SER A 242 -10.00 20.58 -6.88
N ILE A 243 -11.26 21.00 -6.63
CA ILE A 243 -11.71 21.54 -5.33
C ILE A 243 -11.43 20.52 -4.23
N GLU A 244 -11.78 19.25 -4.44
CA GLU A 244 -11.57 18.17 -3.46
C GLU A 244 -10.10 17.98 -3.15
N SER A 245 -9.24 17.97 -4.17
CA SER A 245 -7.79 17.81 -4.00
C SER A 245 -7.19 18.99 -3.25
N LYS A 246 -7.55 20.23 -3.61
CA LYS A 246 -7.08 21.43 -2.90
C LYS A 246 -7.57 21.49 -1.46
N ALA A 247 -8.84 21.16 -1.21
CA ALA A 247 -9.41 21.15 0.14
C ALA A 247 -8.69 20.11 1.02
N ALA A 248 -8.52 18.88 0.51
CA ALA A 248 -7.83 17.81 1.21
C ALA A 248 -6.39 18.20 1.58
N HIS A 249 -5.65 18.76 0.63
CA HIS A 249 -4.28 19.21 0.87
C HIS A 249 -4.20 20.42 1.80
N LEU A 250 -5.15 21.36 1.72
CA LEU A 250 -5.23 22.49 2.65
C LEU A 250 -5.41 22.02 4.10
N LEU A 251 -6.36 21.13 4.35
CA LEU A 251 -6.56 20.54 5.68
C LEU A 251 -5.29 19.81 6.14
N TYR A 252 -4.75 18.94 5.29
CA TYR A 252 -3.56 18.15 5.63
C TYR A 252 -2.35 19.01 5.97
N PHE A 253 -2.02 19.98 5.12
CA PHE A 253 -0.84 20.82 5.29
C PHE A 253 -0.96 21.73 6.51
N VAL A 254 -2.12 22.33 6.78
CA VAL A 254 -2.27 23.21 7.95
C VAL A 254 -2.12 22.39 9.23
N VAL A 255 -2.71 21.20 9.27
CA VAL A 255 -2.67 20.34 10.45
C VAL A 255 -1.26 19.78 10.68
N LYS A 256 -0.57 19.29 9.63
CA LYS A 256 0.74 18.64 9.75
C LYS A 256 1.93 19.60 9.81
N ASN A 257 1.90 20.70 9.07
CA ASN A 257 3.05 21.61 8.99
C ASN A 257 3.08 22.62 10.14
N HIS A 258 2.02 22.66 10.96
CA HIS A 258 1.90 23.54 12.12
C HIS A 258 2.30 25.01 11.86
N PRO A 259 1.69 25.70 10.88
CA PRO A 259 2.06 27.08 10.53
C PRO A 259 1.73 28.09 11.62
N PHE A 260 0.99 27.72 12.66
CA PHE A 260 0.61 28.59 13.78
C PHE A 260 1.24 28.18 15.11
N ALA A 261 1.42 29.15 16.01
CA ALA A 261 1.90 28.96 17.37
C ALA A 261 1.02 27.99 18.17
N ASP A 262 -0.29 28.18 18.08
CA ASP A 262 -1.31 27.31 18.65
C ASP A 262 -2.54 27.25 17.71
N GLY A 263 -3.37 26.23 17.88
CA GLY A 263 -4.65 26.12 17.19
C GLY A 263 -4.61 25.46 15.82
N ASN A 264 -3.49 24.90 15.37
CA ASN A 264 -3.32 24.33 14.01
C ASN A 264 -4.46 23.40 13.56
N LYS A 265 -4.92 22.49 14.44
CA LYS A 265 -6.08 21.62 14.16
C LYS A 265 -7.37 22.42 13.88
N ARG A 266 -7.69 23.38 14.76
CA ARG A 266 -8.88 24.23 14.66
C ARG A 266 -8.80 25.19 13.47
N SER A 267 -7.65 25.82 13.26
CA SER A 267 -7.39 26.69 12.10
C SER A 267 -7.45 25.92 10.78
N GLY A 268 -6.92 24.69 10.73
CA GLY A 268 -6.98 23.82 9.56
C GLY A 268 -8.42 23.43 9.20
N ALA A 269 -9.19 22.96 10.18
CA ALA A 269 -10.61 22.65 10.01
C ALA A 269 -11.42 23.87 9.55
N PHE A 270 -11.15 25.06 10.13
CA PHE A 270 -11.80 26.30 9.73
C PHE A 270 -11.46 26.71 8.30
N LEU A 271 -10.18 26.74 7.93
CA LEU A 271 -9.74 27.10 6.57
C LEU A 271 -10.29 26.13 5.52
N PHE A 272 -10.40 24.85 5.87
CA PHE A 272 -11.04 23.84 5.03
C PHE A 272 -12.51 24.18 4.75
N VAL A 273 -13.29 24.47 5.80
CA VAL A 273 -14.72 24.85 5.66
C VAL A 273 -14.88 26.18 4.92
N ASP A 274 -14.04 27.18 5.21
CA ASP A 274 -14.04 28.48 4.51
C ASP A 274 -13.73 28.30 3.01
N PHE A 275 -12.76 27.44 2.68
CA PHE A 275 -12.44 27.10 1.29
C PHE A 275 -13.62 26.43 0.57
N LEU A 276 -14.27 25.45 1.19
CA LEU A 276 -15.46 24.80 0.60
C LEU A 276 -16.60 25.81 0.41
N HIS A 277 -16.83 26.69 1.38
CA HIS A 277 -17.86 27.73 1.29
C HIS A 277 -17.60 28.70 0.12
N ARG A 278 -16.37 29.21 -0.01
CA ARG A 278 -15.96 30.10 -1.12
C ARG A 278 -16.17 29.47 -2.49
N ASN A 279 -15.98 28.16 -2.56
CA ASN A 279 -16.13 27.39 -3.80
C ASN A 279 -17.54 26.78 -3.95
N ARG A 280 -18.53 27.24 -3.16
CA ARG A 280 -19.94 26.77 -3.20
C ARG A 280 -20.09 25.25 -3.05
N ARG A 281 -19.15 24.63 -2.34
CA ARG A 281 -19.05 23.18 -2.12
C ARG A 281 -19.25 22.79 -0.65
N LEU A 282 -19.62 23.73 0.21
CA LEU A 282 -19.91 23.42 1.63
C LEU A 282 -21.24 22.66 1.79
N LEU A 283 -22.19 22.89 0.90
CA LEU A 283 -23.50 22.22 0.88
C LEU A 283 -23.65 21.40 -0.40
N ASN A 284 -24.38 20.28 -0.31
CA ASN A 284 -24.79 19.50 -1.47
C ASN A 284 -26.03 20.12 -2.16
N ALA A 285 -26.50 19.50 -3.24
CA ALA A 285 -27.67 19.96 -4.00
C ALA A 285 -28.96 20.03 -3.17
N GLN A 286 -29.04 19.27 -2.07
CA GLN A 286 -30.16 19.23 -1.14
C GLN A 286 -30.01 20.24 0.01
N GLY A 287 -28.97 21.08 0.00
CA GLY A 287 -28.70 22.08 1.03
C GLY A 287 -28.13 21.50 2.34
N GLN A 288 -27.70 20.25 2.33
CA GLN A 288 -27.11 19.59 3.50
C GLN A 288 -25.58 19.77 3.48
N PRO A 289 -24.92 19.86 4.65
CA PRO A 289 -23.46 19.92 4.72
C PRO A 289 -22.80 18.71 4.06
N VAL A 290 -21.81 18.94 3.21
CA VAL A 290 -21.02 17.87 2.58
C VAL A 290 -20.22 17.06 3.60
N ILE A 291 -19.89 17.69 4.73
CA ILE A 291 -19.25 17.09 5.89
C ILE A 291 -19.92 17.66 7.13
N ASN A 292 -20.31 16.80 8.07
CA ASN A 292 -20.88 17.23 9.35
C ASN A 292 -19.78 17.52 10.39
N ASP A 293 -20.15 18.22 11.47
CA ASP A 293 -19.20 18.66 12.50
C ASP A 293 -18.40 17.51 13.12
N THR A 294 -19.08 16.39 13.42
CA THR A 294 -18.44 15.19 13.97
C THR A 294 -17.44 14.57 13.00
N GLY A 295 -17.79 14.49 11.72
CA GLY A 295 -16.94 13.96 10.65
C GLY A 295 -15.72 14.85 10.41
N LEU A 296 -15.89 16.17 10.40
CA LEU A 296 -14.79 17.12 10.28
C LEU A 296 -13.83 17.02 11.48
N ALA A 297 -14.35 16.92 12.70
CA ALA A 297 -13.54 16.74 13.90
C ALA A 297 -12.73 15.43 13.84
N ALA A 298 -13.38 14.32 13.52
CA ALA A 298 -12.74 13.01 13.38
C ALA A 298 -11.64 13.02 12.31
N LEU A 299 -11.94 13.60 11.14
CA LEU A 299 -10.99 13.71 10.04
C LEU A 299 -9.78 14.57 10.39
N THR A 300 -10.01 15.70 11.06
CA THR A 300 -8.94 16.60 11.50
C THR A 300 -8.04 15.92 12.54
N LEU A 301 -8.60 15.13 13.46
CA LEU A 301 -7.85 14.34 14.43
C LEU A 301 -7.08 13.21 13.74
N LEU A 302 -7.70 12.49 12.81
CA LEU A 302 -7.05 11.43 12.04
C LEU A 302 -5.85 11.97 11.26
N VAL A 303 -6.01 13.12 10.60
CA VAL A 303 -4.91 13.81 9.93
C VAL A 303 -3.84 14.25 10.93
N ALA A 304 -4.20 14.70 12.13
CA ALA A 304 -3.20 15.10 13.13
C ALA A 304 -2.34 13.92 13.59
N GLU A 305 -2.97 12.79 13.95
CA GLU A 305 -2.32 11.63 14.58
C GLU A 305 -1.66 10.67 13.58
N SER A 306 -1.89 10.81 12.28
CA SER A 306 -1.37 9.88 11.28
C SER A 306 0.15 9.89 11.07
N ASP A 307 0.69 8.78 10.54
CA ASP A 307 2.07 8.73 10.06
C ASP A 307 2.21 9.55 8.74
N PRO A 308 3.26 10.37 8.55
CA PRO A 308 3.51 11.06 7.28
C PRO A 308 3.50 10.18 6.03
N LYS A 309 3.83 8.89 6.14
CA LYS A 309 3.77 7.91 5.04
C LYS A 309 2.34 7.65 4.56
N GLN A 310 1.33 7.92 5.39
CA GLN A 310 -0.09 7.74 5.07
C GLN A 310 -0.70 8.97 4.39
N LYS A 311 0.11 10.01 4.08
CA LYS A 311 -0.36 11.25 3.44
C LYS A 311 -1.33 10.99 2.29
N ASP A 312 -0.90 10.23 1.28
CA ASP A 312 -1.68 10.08 0.05
C ASP A 312 -3.00 9.35 0.30
N VAL A 313 -3.00 8.36 1.21
CA VAL A 313 -4.22 7.63 1.59
C VAL A 313 -5.21 8.56 2.29
N LEU A 314 -4.74 9.43 3.19
CA LEU A 314 -5.59 10.39 3.90
C LEU A 314 -6.13 11.48 2.98
N ILE A 315 -5.30 11.99 2.06
CA ILE A 315 -5.76 12.92 1.03
C ILE A 315 -6.93 12.31 0.25
N ARG A 316 -6.77 11.07 -0.23
CA ARG A 316 -7.83 10.39 -0.98
C ARG A 316 -9.06 10.12 -0.13
N LEU A 317 -8.89 9.78 1.15
CA LEU A 317 -10.02 9.63 2.08
C LEU A 317 -10.83 10.92 2.21
N VAL A 318 -10.16 12.06 2.42
CA VAL A 318 -10.82 13.38 2.48
C VAL A 318 -11.53 13.68 1.15
N MET A 319 -10.88 13.41 0.01
CA MET A 319 -11.48 13.61 -1.31
C MET A 319 -12.73 12.75 -1.52
N HIS A 320 -12.72 11.48 -1.12
CA HIS A 320 -13.87 10.58 -1.21
C HIS A 320 -15.06 11.06 -0.38
N MET A 321 -14.80 11.59 0.83
CA MET A 321 -15.84 12.20 1.66
C MET A 321 -16.47 13.42 1.00
N LEU A 322 -15.69 14.23 0.28
CA LEU A 322 -16.21 15.39 -0.45
C LEU A 322 -16.93 14.99 -1.74
N HIS A 323 -16.44 13.97 -2.45
CA HIS A 323 -17.00 13.51 -3.72
C HIS A 323 -18.45 13.04 -3.58
N GLN A 324 -18.77 12.27 -2.53
CA GLN A 324 -20.11 11.69 -2.30
C GLN A 324 -21.21 12.71 -2.01
N ALA A 325 -20.88 14.00 -1.88
CA ALA A 325 -21.84 15.05 -1.58
C ALA A 325 -22.41 15.75 -2.83
N ALA A 326 -22.56 15.04 -3.95
CA ALA A 326 -23.16 15.53 -5.20
C ALA A 326 -24.41 14.73 -5.55
#